data_AF-B6ET52-F1
#
_entry.id   AF-B6ET52-F1
#
_cell.length_a   1.000
_cell.length_b   1.000
_cell.length_c   1.000
_cell.angle_alpha   90.00
_cell.angle_beta   90.00
_cell.angle_gamma   90.00
#
_symmetry.space_group_name_H-M   'P 1'
#
loop_
_entity.id
_entity.type
_entity.pdbx_description
1 polymer ?
#
loop_
_entity_poly.entity_id
_entity_poly.type
_entity_poly.pdbx_seq_one_letter_code
_entity_poly.pdbx_strand_id
1 'polypeptide(L)' 'MSVFKINYLNNEKTLLCSETILMKGLPAAKRSSSSMGTVKIEIYDIAENLLTSKELGKWTVAE' A
#
# COMPACT_ATOMS: atom_id res chain seq x y z
N MET A 1 3.79 13.19 -11.44
CA MET A 1 4.21 12.10 -10.53
C MET A 1 3.58 12.38 -9.18
N SER A 2 3.18 11.34 -8.47
CA SER A 2 2.50 11.43 -7.18
C SER A 2 3.33 10.67 -6.13
N VAL A 3 3.32 11.18 -4.91
CA VAL A 3 3.95 10.52 -3.76
C VAL A 3 2.92 9.60 -3.13
N PHE A 4 3.34 8.38 -2.83
CA PHE A 4 2.53 7.38 -2.15
C PHE A 4 3.28 6.84 -0.95
N LYS A 5 2.59 6.68 0.17
CA LYS A 5 3.10 5.96 1.34
C LYS A 5 2.51 4.56 1.31
N ILE A 6 3.36 3.54 1.36
CA ILE A 6 2.95 2.14 1.37
C ILE A 6 3.27 1.56 2.74
N ASN A 7 2.26 1.03 3.40
CA ASN A 7 2.40 0.30 4.65
C ASN A 7 2.19 -1.19 4.41
N TYR A 8 3.04 -2.00 5.02
CA TYR A 8 2.98 -3.45 4.96
C TYR A 8 2.61 -3.98 6.34
N LEU A 9 1.54 -4.76 6.45
CA LEU A 9 1.04 -5.28 7.71
C LEU A 9 1.00 -6.81 7.72
N ASN A 10 1.20 -7.37 8.91
CA ASN A 10 1.02 -8.79 9.17
C ASN A 10 -0.47 -9.14 9.46
N ASN A 11 -0.74 -10.40 9.77
CA ASN A 11 -2.08 -10.89 10.14
C ASN A 11 -2.68 -10.21 11.38
N GLU A 12 -1.82 -9.70 12.28
CA GLU A 12 -2.23 -9.03 13.52
C GLU A 12 -2.46 -7.52 13.31
N LYS A 13 -2.41 -7.04 12.06
CA LYS A 13 -2.43 -5.62 11.69
C LYS A 13 -1.26 -4.82 12.29
N THR A 14 -0.16 -5.51 12.60
CA THR A 14 1.08 -4.88 13.02
C THR A 14 1.85 -4.42 11.78
N LEU A 15 2.31 -3.17 11.79
CA LEU A 15 3.15 -2.61 10.75
C LEU A 15 4.50 -3.33 10.72
N LEU A 16 4.78 -4.02 9.62
CA LEU A 16 6.07 -4.68 9.36
C LEU A 16 7.07 -3.70 8.74
N CYS A 17 6.61 -2.89 7.80
CA CYS A 17 7.45 -1.93 7.06
C CYS A 17 6.58 -0.79 6.50
N SER A 18 7.20 0.37 6.29
CA SER A 18 6.61 1.49 5.57
C SER A 18 7.63 2.08 4.61
N GLU A 19 7.20 2.38 3.39
CA GLU A 19 8.03 3.05 2.39
C GLU A 19 7.28 4.22 1.75
N THR A 20 8.02 5.22 1.28
CA THR A 20 7.46 6.32 0.51
C THR A 20 8.04 6.28 -0.89
N ILE A 21 7.17 6.17 -1.90
CA ILE A 21 7.57 6.02 -3.30
C ILE A 21 7.00 7.15 -4.15
N LEU A 22 7.78 7.56 -5.15
CA LEU A 22 7.36 8.51 -6.18
C LEU A 22 7.01 7.75 -7.45
N MET A 23 5.73 7.75 -7.85
CA MET A 23 5.24 6.98 -8.99
C MET A 23 4.40 7.81 -9.95
N LYS A 24 4.21 7.32 -11.18
CA LYS A 24 3.36 7.97 -12.18
C LYS A 24 1.87 7.96 -11.83
N GLY A 25 1.45 7.13 -10.87
CA GLY A 25 0.07 7.06 -10.38
C GLY A 25 -0.18 5.80 -9.56
N LEU A 26 -1.39 5.66 -9.02
CA LEU A 26 -1.79 4.54 -8.16
C LEU A 26 -1.58 3.15 -8.81
N PRO A 27 -1.88 2.92 -10.11
CA PRO A 27 -1.60 1.63 -10.76
C PRO A 27 -0.12 1.27 -10.81
N ALA A 28 0.77 2.27 -10.89
CA ALA A 28 2.22 2.04 -10.84
C ALA A 28 2.66 1.71 -9.41
N ALA A 29 2.13 2.42 -8.41
CA ALA A 29 2.37 2.12 -6.99
C ALA A 29 1.95 0.69 -6.64
N LYS A 30 0.72 0.27 -7.01
CA LYS A 30 0.20 -1.09 -6.81
C LYS A 30 1.09 -2.19 -7.37
N ARG A 31 1.71 -1.97 -8.54
CA ARG A 31 2.61 -2.94 -9.17
C ARG A 31 3.99 -2.98 -8.50
N SER A 32 4.42 -1.87 -7.93
CA SER A 32 5.69 -1.79 -7.21
C SER A 32 5.62 -2.46 -5.83
N SER A 33 4.44 -2.47 -5.19
CA SER A 33 4.25 -3.10 -3.88
C SER A 33 4.27 -4.63 -3.99
N SER A 34 5.22 -5.28 -3.32
CA SER A 34 5.35 -6.74 -3.27
C SER A 34 4.90 -7.29 -1.92
N SER A 35 4.27 -8.46 -1.91
CA SER A 35 3.63 -9.03 -0.71
C SER A 35 4.50 -10.04 0.05
N MET A 36 5.83 -9.96 -0.04
CA MET A 36 6.68 -11.03 0.46
C MET A 36 6.65 -11.08 2.00
N GLY A 37 5.83 -11.98 2.55
CA GLY A 37 5.61 -12.15 4.00
C GLY A 37 4.54 -11.24 4.61
N THR A 38 3.87 -10.40 3.82
CA THR A 38 2.92 -9.40 4.31
C THR A 38 1.50 -9.78 3.90
N VAL A 39 0.57 -9.77 4.85
CA VAL A 39 -0.83 -10.19 4.62
C VAL A 39 -1.63 -9.06 3.99
N LYS A 40 -1.34 -7.83 4.42
CA LYS A 40 -2.03 -6.63 3.99
C LYS A 40 -1.03 -5.57 3.54
N ILE A 41 -1.34 -4.90 2.43
CA ILE A 41 -0.61 -3.73 1.94
C ILE A 41 -1.60 -2.58 1.90
N GLU A 42 -1.25 -1.43 2.42
CA GLU A 42 -2.09 -0.22 2.40
C GLU A 42 -1.32 0.87 1.66
N ILE A 43 -1.96 1.54 0.71
CA ILE A 43 -1.36 2.66 -0.02
C ILE A 43 -2.13 3.92 0.35
N TYR A 44 -1.40 4.92 0.79
CA TYR A 44 -1.87 6.22 1.20
C TYR A 44 -1.33 7.31 0.27
N ASP A 45 -2.04 8.43 0.22
CA ASP A 45 -1.50 9.67 -0.33
C ASP A 45 -0.59 10.39 0.68
N ILE A 46 -0.04 11.55 0.27
CA ILE A 46 0.82 12.41 1.09
C ILE A 46 0.10 13.01 2.30
N ALA A 47 -1.23 13.11 2.26
CA ALA A 47 -2.07 13.62 3.33
C ALA A 47 -2.56 12.48 4.26
N GLU A 48 -1.96 11.30 4.15
CA GLU A 48 -2.30 10.10 4.92
C GLU A 48 -3.73 9.59 4.70
N ASN A 49 -4.36 9.92 3.57
CA ASN A 49 -5.63 9.32 3.19
C ASN A 49 -5.38 7.95 2.56
N LEU A 50 -6.08 6.92 3.05
CA LEU A 50 -6.01 5.59 2.47
C LEU A 50 -6.63 5.61 1.07
N LEU A 51 -5.86 5.24 0.04
CA LEU A 51 -6.34 5.19 -1.34
C LEU A 51 -6.84 3.78 -1.71
N THR A 52 -6.16 2.76 -1.21
CA THR A 52 -6.44 1.36 -1.56
C THR A 52 -5.67 0.45 -0.61
N SER A 53 -6.18 -0.77 -0.42
CA SER A 53 -5.46 -1.82 0.29
C SER A 53 -5.45 -3.11 -0.51
N LYS A 54 -4.41 -3.93 -0.37
CA LYS A 54 -4.36 -5.30 -0.87
C LYS A 54 -4.42 -6.25 0.31
N GLU A 55 -5.33 -7.20 0.29
CA GLU A 55 -5.42 -8.26 1.29
C GLU A 55 -5.60 -9.60 0.56
N LEU A 56 -4.86 -10.63 0.98
CA LEU A 56 -4.91 -11.98 0.39
C LEU A 56 -4.80 -11.98 -1.15
N GLY A 57 -3.98 -11.09 -1.70
CA GLY A 57 -3.75 -11.00 -3.15
C GLY A 57 -4.72 -10.10 -3.93
N LYS A 58 -5.81 -9.63 -3.31
CA LYS A 58 -6.84 -8.81 -3.97
C LYS A 58 -6.76 -7.36 -3.52
N TRP A 59 -6.87 -6.42 -4.47
CA TRP A 59 -6.96 -4.99 -4.18
C TRP A 59 -8.41 -4.60 -3.88
N THR A 60 -8.61 -3.96 -2.74
CA THR A 60 -9.84 -3.29 -2.34
C THR A 60 -9.62 -1.78 -2.46
N VAL A 61 -10.57 -1.08 -3.05
CA VAL A 61 -10.56 0.39 -3.07
C VAL A 61 -11.00 0.85 -1.68
N ALA A 62 -10.32 1.85 -1.13
CA ALA A 62 -10.82 2.49 0.09
C ALA A 62 -11.98 3.41 -0.34
N GLU A 63 -13.18 3.16 0.20
CA GLU A 63 -14.34 4.07 0.08
C GLU A 63 -14.14 5.34 0.89
#